data_AF-X1HBD0-F1
#
_entry.id   AF-X1HBD0-F1
#
_cell.length_a   1.000
_cell.length_b   1.000
_cell.length_c   1.000
_cell.angle_alpha   90.00
_cell.angle_beta   90.00
_cell.angle_gamma   90.00
#
_symmetry.space_group_name_H-M   'P 1'
#
loop_
_entity.id
_entity.type
_entity.pdbx_description
1 polymer ?
#
loop_
_entity_poly.entity_id
_entity_poly.type
_entity_poly.pdbx_seq_one_letter_code
_entity_poly.pdbx_strand_id
1 'polypeptide(L)' 'MRVIAKICENYLIRVQKSVFEGELSKSQLYALKKDLKKEINKEEDFVVVYFIRRTSIRKKTQLGRKVE' A
#
# COMPACT_ATOMS: atom_id res chain seq x y z
N MET A 1 -5.02 -1.43 -12.79
CA MET A 1 -4.63 -2.07 -11.50
C MET A 1 -3.31 -2.85 -11.51
N ARG A 2 -3.01 -3.70 -12.50
CA ARG A 2 -1.78 -4.55 -12.50
C ARG A 2 -0.48 -3.76 -12.30
N VAL A 3 -0.36 -2.59 -12.93
CA VAL A 3 0.83 -1.72 -12.82
C VAL A 3 1.03 -1.19 -11.40
N ILE A 4 0.00 -0.57 -10.81
CA ILE A 4 0.02 -0.06 -9.43
C ILE A 4 0.35 -1.18 -8.43
N ALA A 5 -0.24 -2.37 -8.60
CA ALA A 5 0.05 -3.49 -7.71
C ALA A 5 1.52 -3.89 -7.75
N LYS A 6 2.11 -3.97 -8.95
CA LYS A 6 3.52 -4.30 -9.12
C LYS A 6 4.45 -3.24 -8.52
N ILE A 7 4.07 -1.97 -8.59
CA ILE A 7 4.80 -0.89 -7.93
C ILE A 7 4.75 -1.07 -6.42
N CYS A 8 3.55 -1.25 -5.84
CA CYS A 8 3.42 -1.46 -4.39
C CYS A 8 4.12 -2.73 -3.91
N GLU A 9 4.10 -3.82 -4.68
CA GLU A 9 4.76 -5.10 -4.37
C GLU A 9 6.29 -4.99 -4.29
N ASN A 10 6.90 -3.97 -4.92
CA ASN A 10 8.33 -3.69 -4.76
C ASN A 10 8.68 -3.12 -3.37
N TYR A 11 7.70 -2.61 -2.62
CA TYR A 11 7.91 -1.93 -1.35
C TYR A 11 7.14 -2.56 -0.17
N LEU A 12 6.03 -3.24 -0.44
CA LEU A 12 5.04 -3.67 0.54
C LEU A 12 4.48 -5.05 0.18
N ILE A 13 3.91 -5.74 1.17
CA ILE A 13 3.25 -7.03 0.96
C ILE A 13 1.79 -6.76 0.58
N ARG A 14 1.33 -7.35 -0.52
CA ARG A 14 -0.07 -7.30 -0.92
C ARG A 14 -0.91 -8.20 -0.01
N VAL A 15 -1.93 -7.63 0.63
CA VAL A 15 -2.82 -8.33 1.57
C VAL A 15 -4.27 -8.42 1.11
N GLN A 16 -4.67 -7.58 0.13
CA GLN A 16 -5.94 -7.66 -0.60
C GLN A 16 -5.72 -7.16 -2.04
N LYS A 17 -6.77 -7.19 -2.86
CA LYS A 17 -6.72 -6.74 -4.27
C LYS A 17 -6.02 -5.38 -4.42
N SER A 18 -6.35 -4.39 -3.59
CA SER A 18 -5.82 -3.01 -3.60
C SER A 18 -5.11 -2.58 -2.31
N VAL A 19 -4.86 -3.50 -1.36
CA VAL A 19 -4.31 -3.15 -0.04
C VAL A 19 -2.93 -3.77 0.14
N PHE A 20 -1.98 -2.94 0.57
CA PHE A 20 -0.58 -3.29 0.73
C PHE A 20 -0.09 -2.82 2.09
N GLU A 21 0.65 -3.66 2.79
CA GLU A 21 1.13 -3.40 4.15
C GLU A 21 2.59 -3.84 4.31
N GLY A 22 3.35 -3.10 5.12
CA GLY A 22 4.76 -3.38 5.32
C GLY A 22 5.48 -2.21 5.99
N GLU A 23 6.72 -2.43 6.39
CA GLU A 23 7.58 -1.38 6.92
C GLU A 23 8.25 -0.63 5.76
N LEU A 24 8.32 0.70 5.87
CA LEU A 24 9.03 1.54 4.91
C LEU A 24 9.97 2.48 5.65
N SER A 25 11.18 2.60 5.14
CA SER A 25 12.03 3.74 5.48
C SER A 25 11.46 5.03 4.88
N LYS A 26 11.92 6.18 5.37
CA LYS A 26 11.52 7.49 4.80
C LYS A 26 11.86 7.62 3.32
N SER A 27 13.00 7.08 2.89
CA SER A 27 13.43 7.11 1.49
C SER A 27 12.59 6.18 0.61
N GLN A 28 12.28 4.98 1.07
CA GLN A 28 11.39 4.05 0.35
C GLN A 28 9.99 4.63 0.18
N LEU A 29 9.43 5.24 1.23
CA LEU A 29 8.15 5.92 1.15
C LEU A 29 8.16 7.07 0.14
N TYR A 30 9.24 7.86 0.10
CA TYR A 30 9.39 8.93 -0.88
C TYR A 30 9.40 8.38 -2.32
N ALA A 31 10.16 7.31 -2.56
CA ALA A 31 10.21 6.63 -3.86
C ALA A 31 8.85 6.06 -4.26
N LEU A 32 8.18 5.32 -3.37
CA LEU A 32 6.84 4.78 -3.60
C LEU A 32 5.84 5.89 -3.97
N LYS A 33 5.82 7.01 -3.24
CA LYS A 33 4.95 8.14 -3.55
C LYS A 33 5.27 8.75 -4.93
N LYS A 34 6.55 8.82 -5.30
CA LYS A 34 6.98 9.35 -6.60
C LYS A 34 6.52 8.46 -7.74
N ASP A 35 6.65 7.15 -7.60
CA ASP A 35 6.28 6.21 -8.67
C ASP A 35 4.76 6.05 -8.78
N LEU A 36 4.03 6.00 -7.66
CA LEU A 36 2.56 6.02 -7.70
C LEU A 36 2.02 7.28 -8.38
N LYS A 37 2.57 8.46 -8.08
CA LYS A 37 2.11 9.73 -8.69
C LYS A 37 2.24 9.79 -10.21
N LYS A 38 3.13 8.99 -10.81
CA LYS A 38 3.29 8.92 -12.27
C LYS A 38 2.22 8.05 -12.93
N GLU A 39 1.71 7.06 -12.20
CA GLU A 39 0.84 6.02 -12.75
C GLU A 39 -0.64 6.20 -12.41
N ILE A 40 -0.97 6.88 -11.30
CA ILE A 40 -2.36 7.11 -10.92
C ILE A 40 -3.01 8.21 -11.78
N ASN A 41 -4.26 8.00 -12.17
CA ASN A 41 -5.11 9.05 -12.71
C ASN A 41 -5.75 9.83 -11.57
N LYS A 42 -5.40 11.10 -11.39
CA LYS A 42 -5.86 11.90 -10.23
C LYS A 42 -7.36 12.17 -10.21
N GLU A 43 -8.05 12.02 -11.34
CA GLU A 43 -9.49 12.25 -11.45
C GLU A 43 -10.31 10.97 -11.16
N GLU A 44 -9.69 9.79 -11.28
CA GLU A 44 -10.37 8.50 -11.18
C GLU A 44 -9.85 7.62 -10.04
N ASP A 45 -8.57 7.77 -9.68
CA ASP A 45 -7.90 6.96 -8.68
C ASP A 45 -7.76 7.71 -7.34
N PHE A 46 -7.90 6.96 -6.25
CA PHE A 46 -7.70 7.48 -4.90
C PHE A 46 -6.76 6.56 -4.11
N VAL A 47 -5.72 7.14 -3.51
CA VAL A 47 -4.70 6.42 -2.73
C VAL A 47 -4.61 7.04 -1.34
N VAL A 48 -4.73 6.19 -0.31
CA VAL A 48 -4.55 6.58 1.10
C VAL A 48 -3.38 5.83 1.70
N VAL A 49 -2.55 6.55 2.46
CA VAL A 49 -1.40 5.98 3.17
C VAL A 49 -1.60 6.17 4.68
N TYR A 50 -1.75 5.06 5.40
CA TYR A 50 -1.84 5.06 6.87
C TYR A 50 -0.50 4.77 7.51
N PHE A 51 -0.08 5.62 8.45
CA PHE A 51 1.09 5.39 9.28
C PHE A 51 0.67 4.77 10.60
N ILE A 52 1.21 3.59 10.90
CA ILE A 52 0.92 2.89 12.15
C ILE A 52 2.17 2.98 13.02
N ARG A 53 2.00 3.52 14.23
CA ARG A 53 3.12 3.69 15.19
C ARG A 53 3.47 2.33 15.79
N ARG A 54 4.76 2.06 15.97
CA ARG A 54 5.25 0.78 16.54
C ARG A 54 4.71 0.47 17.94
N THR A 55 4.31 1.49 18.70
CA THR A 55 3.78 1.33 20.07
C THR A 55 2.31 0.96 20.13
N SER A 56 1.56 1.04 19.03
CA SER A 56 0.17 0.58 18.99
C SER A 56 0.12 -0.90 18.65
N ILE A 57 -0.39 -1.73 19.56
CA ILE A 57 -0.78 -3.10 19.25
C ILE A 57 -1.70 -3.06 18.04
N ARG A 58 -1.25 -3.63 16.93
CA ARG A 58 -1.96 -3.59 15.65
C ARG A 58 -3.08 -4.62 15.70
N LYS A 59 -4.23 -4.26 16.29
CA LYS A 59 -5.40 -5.13 16.31
C LYS A 59 -5.98 -5.19 14.89
N LYS A 60 -5.80 -6.33 14.22
CA LYS A 60 -6.31 -6.60 12.87
C LYS A 60 -7.39 -7.67 12.96
N THR A 61 -8.61 -7.34 12.55
CA THR A 61 -9.69 -8.32 12.35
C THR A 61 -9.92 -8.45 10.85
N GLN A 62 -9.94 -9.67 10.35
CA GLN A 62 -10.19 -9.97 8.93
C GLN A 62 -11.41 -10.88 8.84
N LEU A 63 -12.32 -10.56 7.90
CA LEU A 63 -13.54 -11.33 7.64
C LEU A 63 -13.60 -11.65 6.15
N GLY A 64 -14.13 -12.81 5.79
CA GLY A 64 -14.29 -13.24 4.39
C GLY A 64 -13.04 -13.89 3.78
N ARG A 65 -13.10 -14.13 2.46
CA ARG A 65 -12.08 -14.87 1.71
C ARG A 65 -10.81 -14.05 1.51
N LYS A 66 -9.64 -14.66 1.77
CA LYS A 66 -8.35 -14.17 1.28
C LYS A 66 -8.30 -14.39 -0.23
N VAL A 67 -8.12 -13.31 -0.97
CA VAL A 67 -7.75 -13.39 -2.38
C VAL A 67 -6.24 -13.63 -2.40
N GLU A 68 -5.84 -14.86 -2.69
CA GLU A 68 -4.46 -15.22 -3.04
C GLU A 68 -4.05 -14.55 -4.36
#